data_AF-A0A929YWB7-F1
#
_entry.id   AF-A0A929YWB7-F1
#
_cell.length_a   1.000
_cell.length_b   1.000
_cell.length_c   1.000
_cell.angle_alpha   90.00
_cell.angle_beta   90.00
_cell.angle_gamma   90.00
#
_symmetry.space_group_name_H-M   'P 1'
#
loop_
_entity.id
_entity.type
_entity.pdbx_description
1 polymer ?
#
loop_
_entity_poly.entity_id
_entity_poly.type
_entity_poly.pdbx_seq_one_letter_code
_entity_poly.pdbx_strand_id
1 'polypeptide(L)'
;VVKLTIKNNAITSCEYKTYQPDGTPKDDKYGMKEGAIANKDFYNKAQKAVAACDEYASMLVQNGELKGIDSISGATVNYNEFMDAAGKALDQAKK
;
A
#
# COMPACT_ATOMS: atom_id res chain seq x y z
N VAL A 1 -6.46 2.32 1.50
CA VAL A 1 -6.44 3.40 2.53
C VAL A 1 -5.00 3.82 2.76
N VAL A 2 -4.71 5.11 2.68
CA VAL A 2 -3.38 5.67 2.99
C VAL A 2 -3.52 6.60 4.19
N LYS A 3 -2.60 6.48 5.15
CA LYS A 3 -2.45 7.42 6.27
C LYS A 3 -1.05 8.03 6.23
N LEU A 4 -0.98 9.35 6.33
CA LEU A 4 0.27 10.10 6.30
C LEU A 4 0.48 10.84 7.62
N THR A 5 1.73 10.96 8.03
CA THR A 5 2.14 11.86 9.12
C THR A 5 3.13 12.88 8.55
N ILE A 6 2.74 14.15 8.56
CA ILE A 6 3.58 15.26 8.11
C ILE A 6 4.06 16.05 9.33
N LYS A 7 5.36 16.29 9.42
CA LYS A 7 5.98 17.14 10.45
C LYS A 7 7.01 18.03 9.79
N ASN A 8 7.07 19.30 10.21
CA ASN A 8 8.02 20.28 9.66
C ASN A 8 8.02 20.32 8.12
N ASN A 9 6.82 20.26 7.53
CA ASN A 9 6.61 20.26 6.08
C ASN A 9 7.23 19.07 5.32
N ALA A 10 7.54 17.97 6.02
CA ALA A 10 8.08 16.74 5.46
C ALA A 10 7.22 15.52 5.84
N ILE A 11 7.10 14.55 4.92
CA ILE A 11 6.46 13.26 5.18
C ILE A 11 7.38 12.45 6.09
N THR A 12 6.90 12.13 7.30
CA THR A 12 7.69 11.37 8.30
C THR A 12 7.22 9.93 8.46
N SER A 13 6.00 9.62 8.03
CA SER A 13 5.45 8.28 8.02
C SER A 13 4.33 8.17 6.99
N CYS A 14 4.24 7.01 6.35
CA CYS A 14 3.16 6.61 5.48
C CYS A 14 2.77 5.17 5.84
N GLU A 15 1.46 4.91 5.95
CA GLU A 15 0.89 3.58 6.06
C GLU A 15 -0.07 3.38 4.89
N TYR A 16 0.15 2.33 4.10
CA TYR A 16 -0.74 1.94 3.02
C TYR A 16 -1.35 0.57 3.30
N LYS A 17 -2.67 0.53 3.49
CA LYS A 17 -3.43 -0.69 3.76
C LYS A 17 -4.51 -0.90 2.72
N THR A 18 -4.62 -2.12 2.23
CA THR A 18 -5.70 -2.56 1.33
C THR A 18 -6.60 -3.55 2.06
N TYR A 19 -7.85 -3.65 1.61
CA TYR A 19 -8.88 -4.46 2.25
C TYR A 19 -9.54 -5.36 1.19
N GLN A 20 -10.06 -6.48 1.63
CA GLN A 20 -10.93 -7.34 0.84
C GLN A 20 -12.33 -6.70 0.72
N PRO A 21 -13.18 -7.17 -0.22
CA PRO A 21 -14.53 -6.62 -0.40
C PRO A 21 -15.42 -6.71 0.85
N ASP A 22 -15.17 -7.67 1.73
CA ASP A 22 -15.85 -7.86 3.01
C ASP A 22 -15.32 -6.94 4.13
N GLY A 23 -14.32 -6.11 3.84
CA GLY A 23 -13.67 -5.21 4.80
C GLY A 23 -12.52 -5.84 5.59
N THR A 24 -12.21 -7.12 5.39
CA THR A 24 -11.07 -7.78 6.04
C THR A 24 -9.76 -7.21 5.52
N PRO A 25 -8.78 -6.83 6.37
CA PRO A 25 -7.49 -6.34 5.90
C PRO A 25 -6.76 -7.39 5.05
N LYS A 26 -6.05 -6.94 4.02
CA LYS A 26 -5.10 -7.79 3.30
C LYS A 26 -3.77 -7.76 4.06
N ASP A 27 -3.58 -8.76 4.91
CA ASP A 27 -2.40 -8.92 5.77
C ASP A 27 -1.66 -10.24 5.46
N ASP A 28 -0.88 -10.75 6.42
CA ASP A 28 -0.15 -12.01 6.34
C ASP A 28 -1.07 -13.22 6.08
N LYS A 29 -2.37 -13.12 6.39
CA LYS A 29 -3.36 -14.18 6.14
C LYS A 29 -4.04 -14.05 4.78
N TYR A 30 -3.80 -12.95 4.05
CA TYR A 30 -4.38 -12.78 2.73
C TYR A 30 -3.89 -13.87 1.76
N GLY A 31 -4.84 -14.54 1.10
CA GLY A 31 -4.55 -15.69 0.25
C GLY A 31 -4.58 -17.05 0.95
N MET A 32 -4.77 -17.09 2.28
CA MET A 32 -5.06 -18.32 3.01
C MET A 32 -6.55 -18.68 2.89
N LYS A 33 -6.85 -19.97 3.07
CA LYS A 33 -8.20 -20.51 3.19
C LYS A 33 -8.29 -21.29 4.50
N GLU A 34 -9.23 -20.93 5.36
CA GLU A 34 -9.44 -21.58 6.67
C GLU A 34 -8.16 -21.65 7.53
N GLY A 35 -7.31 -20.62 7.42
CA GLY A 35 -6.04 -20.55 8.17
C GLY A 35 -4.89 -21.38 7.58
N ALA A 36 -5.09 -22.00 6.42
CA ALA A 36 -4.06 -22.77 5.72
C ALA A 36 -3.79 -22.22 4.30
N ILE A 37 -2.57 -22.44 3.81
CA ILE A 37 -2.22 -22.14 2.42
C ILE A 37 -2.81 -23.25 1.54
N ALA A 38 -4.04 -23.07 1.08
CA ALA A 38 -4.71 -24.02 0.19
C ALA A 38 -4.17 -23.96 -1.25
N ASN A 39 -3.66 -22.80 -1.68
CA ASN A 39 -3.03 -22.62 -3.00
C ASN A 39 -1.80 -21.73 -2.86
N LYS A 40 -0.61 -22.32 -3.03
CA LYS A 40 0.67 -21.63 -2.84
C LYS A 40 0.90 -20.50 -3.85
N ASP A 41 0.51 -20.67 -5.10
CA ASP A 41 0.69 -19.64 -6.13
C ASP A 41 -0.22 -18.44 -5.89
N PHE A 42 -1.47 -18.71 -5.48
CA PHE A 42 -2.40 -17.66 -5.09
C PHE A 42 -1.91 -16.92 -3.84
N TYR A 43 -1.48 -17.65 -2.81
CA TYR A 43 -0.90 -17.07 -1.61
C TYR A 43 0.33 -16.21 -1.92
N ASN A 44 1.24 -16.69 -2.77
CA ASN A 44 2.42 -15.92 -3.17
C ASN A 44 2.05 -14.62 -3.89
N LYS A 45 1.05 -14.65 -4.77
CA LYS A 45 0.54 -13.43 -5.45
C LYS A 45 -0.12 -12.47 -4.45
N ALA A 46 -0.90 -13.01 -3.52
CA ALA A 46 -1.54 -12.25 -2.45
C ALA A 46 -0.49 -11.54 -1.58
N GLN A 47 0.52 -12.26 -1.11
CA GLN A 47 1.58 -11.71 -0.28
C GLN A 47 2.49 -10.73 -1.04
N LYS A 48 2.72 -10.92 -2.34
CA LYS A 48 3.37 -9.90 -3.18
C LYS A 48 2.60 -8.58 -3.22
N ALA A 49 1.26 -8.65 -3.31
CA ALA A 49 0.43 -7.45 -3.27
C ALA A 49 0.46 -6.76 -1.89
N VAL A 50 0.52 -7.54 -0.80
CA VAL A 50 0.68 -6.99 0.56
C VAL A 50 2.04 -6.29 0.69
N ALA A 51 3.13 -6.97 0.32
CA ALA A 51 4.48 -6.41 0.39
C ALA A 51 4.64 -5.13 -0.46
N ALA A 52 4.02 -5.08 -1.64
CA ALA A 52 4.03 -3.88 -2.47
C ALA A 52 3.41 -2.67 -1.76
N CYS A 53 2.43 -2.87 -0.87
CA CYS A 53 1.84 -1.77 -0.11
C CYS A 53 2.88 -1.10 0.80
N ASP A 54 3.64 -1.91 1.54
CA ASP A 54 4.69 -1.43 2.44
C ASP A 54 5.84 -0.76 1.66
N GLU A 55 6.19 -1.33 0.52
CA GLU A 55 7.23 -0.79 -0.35
C GLU A 55 6.85 0.59 -0.90
N TYR A 56 5.63 0.78 -1.39
CA TYR A 56 5.14 2.09 -1.84
C TYR A 56 5.10 3.13 -0.72
N ALA A 57 4.65 2.72 0.48
CA ALA A 57 4.63 3.60 1.63
C ALA A 57 6.06 4.05 2.01
N SER A 58 7.02 3.12 1.99
CA SER A 58 8.44 3.41 2.22
C SER A 58 9.01 4.34 1.14
N MET A 59 8.74 4.07 -0.14
CA MET A 59 9.18 4.91 -1.25
C MET A 59 8.67 6.35 -1.13
N LEU A 60 7.41 6.55 -0.72
CA LEU A 60 6.88 7.90 -0.51
C LEU A 60 7.58 8.64 0.64
N VAL A 61 7.89 7.96 1.75
CA VAL A 61 8.63 8.57 2.85
C VAL A 61 10.06 8.94 2.40
N GLN A 62 10.72 8.05 1.65
CA GLN A 62 12.08 8.28 1.16
C GLN A 62 12.16 9.39 0.11
N ASN A 63 11.21 9.42 -0.82
CA ASN A 63 11.18 10.38 -1.92
C ASN A 63 10.60 11.74 -1.49
N GLY A 64 9.74 11.76 -0.46
CA GLY A 64 9.08 12.95 0.07
C GLY A 64 7.95 13.50 -0.80
N GLU A 65 7.79 13.00 -2.02
CA GLU A 65 6.71 13.33 -2.95
C GLU A 65 6.30 12.12 -3.80
N LEU A 66 5.13 12.20 -4.44
CA LEU A 66 4.64 11.12 -5.30
C LEU A 66 5.37 11.05 -6.64
N LYS A 67 5.88 12.19 -7.12
CA LYS A 67 6.59 12.26 -8.40
C LYS A 67 7.89 11.46 -8.31
N GLY A 68 8.05 10.46 -9.16
CA GLY A 68 9.24 9.61 -9.18
C GLY A 68 9.12 8.30 -8.38
N ILE A 69 7.95 8.00 -7.83
CA ILE A 69 7.65 6.64 -7.35
C ILE A 69 7.36 5.76 -8.57
N ASP A 70 8.19 4.75 -8.79
CA ASP A 70 8.03 3.80 -9.88
C ASP A 70 7.08 2.65 -9.51
N SER A 71 6.40 2.09 -10.52
CA SER A 71 5.56 0.91 -10.31
C SER A 71 6.39 -0.36 -10.10
N ILE A 72 6.02 -1.17 -9.11
CA ILE A 72 6.57 -2.49 -8.85
C ILE A 72 5.92 -3.49 -9.81
N SER A 73 6.74 -4.34 -10.43
CA SER A 73 6.27 -5.35 -11.39
C SER A 73 5.24 -6.29 -10.76
N GLY A 74 4.08 -6.41 -11.40
CA GLY A 74 2.96 -7.21 -10.91
C GLY A 74 2.08 -6.52 -9.85
N ALA A 75 2.34 -5.26 -9.51
CA ALA A 75 1.59 -4.50 -8.50
C ALA A 75 0.89 -3.25 -9.08
N THR A 76 0.60 -3.22 -10.40
CA THR A 76 0.01 -2.06 -11.08
C THR A 76 -1.30 -1.57 -10.45
N VAL A 77 -2.14 -2.47 -9.94
CA VAL A 77 -3.37 -2.09 -9.23
C VAL A 77 -3.03 -1.34 -7.95
N ASN A 78 -2.15 -1.92 -7.11
CA ASN A 78 -1.71 -1.29 -5.88
C ASN A 78 -1.03 0.06 -6.13
N TYR A 79 -0.24 0.19 -7.21
CA TYR A 79 0.38 1.45 -7.62
C TYR A 79 -0.67 2.54 -7.85
N ASN A 80 -1.67 2.27 -8.70
CA ASN A 80 -2.69 3.26 -9.05
C ASN A 80 -3.51 3.65 -7.81
N GLU A 81 -3.92 2.67 -7.01
CA GLU A 81 -4.65 2.90 -5.76
C GLU A 81 -3.82 3.71 -4.76
N PHE A 82 -2.51 3.45 -4.68
CA PHE A 82 -1.60 4.19 -3.81
C PHE A 82 -1.46 5.64 -4.26
N MET A 83 -1.13 5.87 -5.53
CA MET A 83 -0.91 7.20 -6.08
C MET A 83 -2.14 8.11 -5.90
N ASP A 84 -3.34 7.57 -6.15
CA ASP A 84 -4.60 8.28 -5.94
C ASP A 84 -4.87 8.56 -4.44
N ALA A 85 -4.77 7.54 -3.59
CA ALA A 85 -5.08 7.69 -2.16
C ALA A 85 -4.05 8.57 -1.42
N ALA A 86 -2.77 8.41 -1.73
CA ALA A 86 -1.71 9.24 -1.17
C ALA A 86 -1.78 10.68 -1.69
N GLY A 87 -2.13 10.89 -2.97
CA GLY A 87 -2.38 12.22 -3.53
C GLY A 87 -3.49 12.95 -2.78
N LYS A 88 -4.63 12.28 -2.59
CA LYS A 88 -5.74 12.78 -1.79
C LYS A 88 -5.33 13.11 -0.36
N ALA A 89 -4.54 12.25 0.29
CA ALA A 89 -4.07 12.48 1.65
C ALA A 89 -3.12 13.69 1.75
N LEU A 90 -2.21 13.87 0.77
CA LEU A 90 -1.33 15.03 0.71
C LEU A 90 -2.10 16.33 0.46
N ASP A 91 -3.09 16.31 -0.44
CA ASP A 91 -3.93 17.49 -0.72
C ASP A 91 -4.78 17.88 0.48
N GLN A 92 -5.27 16.90 1.24
CA GLN A 92 -5.99 17.15 2.50
C GLN A 92 -5.07 17.73 3.57
N ALA A 93 -3.82 17.28 3.66
CA ALA A 93 -2.87 17.77 4.67
C ALA A 93 -2.32 19.18 4.38
N LYS A 94 -2.48 19.68 3.16
CA LYS A 94 -2.13 21.06 2.76
C LYS A 94 -3.22 22.09 3.04
N LYS A 95 -4.45 21.65 3.31
CA LYS A 95 -5.59 22.50 3.67
C LYS A 95 -5.58 22.80 5.17
#